data_AF-A0AA35GIH4-F1
#
_entry.id   AF-A0AA35GIH4-F1
#
_cell.length_a   1.000
_cell.length_b   1.000
_cell.length_c   1.000
_cell.angle_alpha   90.00
_cell.angle_beta   90.00
_cell.angle_gamma   90.00
#
_symmetry.space_group_name_H-M   'P 1'
#
loop_
_entity.id
_entity.type
_entity.pdbx_description
1 polymer ?
#
loop_
_entity_poly.entity_id
_entity_poly.type
_entity_poly.pdbx_seq_one_letter_code
_entity_poly.pdbx_strand_id
1 'polypeptide(L)'
;MSDAPKQVDAAISRRTRQALSEAKARGVQLGKAGADNLRATVEKRKSAADAFAKQHAALFAEFVAQGLTHRKMAELLNARGIPAAKGGPWTHGQVQRILNRYADWAQAASA
;
A
#
# COMPACT_ATOMS: atom_id res chain seq x y z
N MET A 1 8.72 -24.94 -13.25
CA MET A 1 9.64 -24.74 -12.11
C MET A 1 9.09 -25.58 -10.96
N SER A 2 9.70 -26.74 -10.70
CA SER A 2 9.30 -27.60 -9.58
C SER A 2 9.71 -26.94 -8.27
N ASP A 3 8.73 -26.61 -7.43
CA ASP A 3 9.00 -26.16 -6.07
C ASP A 3 9.09 -27.42 -5.19
N ALA A 4 10.30 -27.94 -4.99
CA ALA A 4 10.52 -29.06 -4.09
C ALA A 4 10.21 -28.62 -2.65
N PRO A 5 9.47 -29.42 -1.86
CA PRO A 5 9.11 -29.02 -0.51
C PRO A 5 10.37 -28.81 0.34
N LYS A 6 10.43 -27.67 1.04
CA LYS A 6 11.50 -27.37 1.99
C LYS A 6 11.57 -28.48 3.02
N GLN A 7 12.73 -29.13 3.16
CA GLN A 7 12.96 -30.09 4.25
C GLN A 7 12.84 -29.36 5.59
N VAL A 8 11.93 -29.83 6.44
CA VAL A 8 11.75 -29.34 7.80
C VAL A 8 12.18 -30.45 8.76
N ASP A 9 13.13 -30.14 9.64
CA ASP A 9 13.48 -31.02 10.74
C ASP A 9 12.31 -31.10 11.74
N ALA A 10 11.72 -32.29 11.87
CA ALA A 10 10.54 -32.52 12.71
C ALA A 10 10.82 -32.29 14.21
N ALA A 11 12.06 -32.54 14.67
CA ALA A 11 12.45 -32.36 16.06
C ALA A 11 12.60 -30.86 16.41
N ILE A 12 13.12 -30.04 15.50
CA ILE A 12 13.14 -28.58 15.65
C ILE A 12 11.70 -28.04 15.67
N SER A 13 10.85 -28.45 14.73
CA SER A 13 9.45 -28.01 14.66
C SER A 13 8.66 -28.33 15.93
N ARG A 14 8.83 -29.54 16.48
CA ARG A 14 8.18 -29.97 17.73
C ARG A 14 8.60 -29.08 18.91
N ARG A 15 9.90 -28.84 19.09
CA ARG A 15 10.42 -28.03 20.21
C ARG A 15 9.92 -26.60 20.16
N THR A 16 9.93 -25.97 18.98
CA THR A 16 9.43 -24.60 18.80
C THR A 16 7.94 -24.51 19.14
N ARG A 17 7.12 -25.46 18.66
CA ARG A 17 5.69 -25.49 18.97
C ARG A 17 5.43 -25.64 20.47
N GLN A 18 6.17 -26.53 21.13
CA GLN A 18 6.06 -26.73 22.58
C GLN A 18 6.43 -25.44 23.34
N ALA A 19 7.57 -24.82 23.03
CA ALA A 19 8.01 -23.59 23.69
C ALA A 19 7.03 -22.41 23.49
N LEU A 20 6.44 -22.28 22.29
CA LEU A 20 5.41 -21.26 22.02
C LEU A 20 4.12 -21.54 22.80
N SER A 21 3.71 -22.81 22.93
CA SER A 21 2.56 -23.19 23.74
C SER A 21 2.77 -22.86 25.21
N GLU A 22 3.95 -23.16 25.76
CA GLU A 22 4.31 -22.84 27.14
C GLU A 22 4.39 -21.33 27.38
N ALA A 23 4.94 -20.57 26.42
CA ALA A 23 4.94 -19.10 26.49
C ALA A 23 3.51 -18.53 26.51
N LYS A 24 2.62 -19.05 25.64
CA LYS A 24 1.22 -18.64 25.62
C LYS A 24 0.50 -19.00 26.92
N ALA A 25 0.76 -20.19 27.49
CA ALA A 25 0.21 -20.60 28.78
C ALA A 25 0.69 -19.73 29.95
N ARG A 26 1.93 -19.22 29.88
CA ARG A 26 2.46 -18.19 30.80
C ARG A 26 1.86 -16.79 30.59
N GLY A 27 0.91 -16.62 29.67
CA GLY A 27 0.26 -15.34 29.39
C GLY A 27 1.01 -14.43 28.41
N VAL A 28 2.07 -14.92 27.75
CA VAL A 28 2.79 -14.13 26.75
C VAL A 28 1.92 -13.95 25.51
N GLN A 29 1.65 -12.68 25.15
CA GLN A 29 0.92 -12.34 23.94
C GLN A 29 1.82 -12.47 22.71
N LEU A 30 1.67 -13.56 21.96
CA LEU A 30 2.35 -13.77 20.69
C LEU A 30 1.75 -12.88 19.58
N GLY A 31 2.58 -12.45 18.62
CA GLY A 31 2.13 -11.70 17.44
C GLY A 31 1.85 -10.21 17.63
N LYS A 32 2.01 -9.67 18.85
CA LYS A 32 1.72 -8.25 19.17
C LYS A 32 2.54 -7.25 18.35
N ALA A 33 3.82 -7.53 18.11
CA ALA A 33 4.75 -6.60 17.46
C ALA A 33 4.53 -6.41 15.95
N GLY A 34 3.58 -7.12 15.32
CA GLY A 34 3.38 -7.09 13.87
C GLY A 34 3.14 -5.68 13.31
N ALA A 35 2.26 -4.91 13.95
CA ALA A 35 1.98 -3.54 13.52
C ALA A 35 3.20 -2.61 13.67
N ASP A 36 3.91 -2.71 14.79
CA ASP A 36 5.12 -1.92 15.05
C ASP A 36 6.23 -2.25 14.03
N ASN A 37 6.45 -3.54 13.78
CA ASN A 37 7.45 -4.02 12.83
C ASN A 37 7.18 -3.53 11.39
N LEU A 38 5.90 -3.38 11.03
CA LEU A 38 5.49 -2.92 9.70
C LEU A 38 5.38 -1.40 9.58
N ARG A 39 5.29 -0.67 10.71
CA ARG A 39 5.02 0.77 10.75
C ARG A 39 5.98 1.55 9.84
N ALA A 40 7.28 1.34 9.97
CA ALA A 40 8.28 2.05 9.15
C ALA A 40 8.09 1.81 7.64
N THR A 41 7.73 0.58 7.24
CA THR A 41 7.48 0.24 5.84
C THR A 41 6.18 0.86 5.34
N VAL A 42 5.13 0.87 6.16
CA VAL A 42 3.85 1.49 5.83
C VAL A 42 4.02 3.00 5.64
N GLU A 43 4.70 3.67 6.57
CA GLU A 43 4.92 5.11 6.49
C GLU A 43 5.80 5.50 5.30
N LYS A 44 6.84 4.71 4.98
CA LYS A 44 7.62 4.90 3.75
C LYS A 44 6.78 4.77 2.48
N ARG A 45 5.85 3.81 2.45
CA ARG A 45 4.95 3.63 1.28
C ARG A 45 3.94 4.77 1.16
N LYS A 46 3.40 5.24 2.29
CA LYS A 46 2.49 6.39 2.32
C LYS A 46 3.20 7.65 1.83
N SER A 47 4.37 7.97 2.38
CA SER A 47 5.12 9.16 2.00
C SER A 47 5.51 9.18 0.52
N ALA A 48 5.91 8.03 -0.05
CA ALA A 48 6.16 7.92 -1.48
C ALA A 48 4.89 8.17 -2.33
N ALA A 49 3.74 7.65 -1.88
CA ALA A 49 2.46 7.89 -2.56
C ALA A 49 2.00 9.36 -2.42
N ASP A 50 2.25 10.00 -1.28
CA ASP A 50 1.99 11.42 -1.06
C ASP A 50 2.84 12.30 -1.98
N ALA A 51 4.15 12.02 -2.05
CA ALA A 51 5.06 12.74 -2.93
C ALA A 51 4.65 12.62 -4.40
N PHE A 52 4.31 11.42 -4.85
CA PHE A 52 3.85 11.18 -6.22
C PHE A 52 2.55 11.93 -6.53
N ALA A 53 1.60 11.95 -5.61
CA ALA A 53 0.35 12.70 -5.77
C ALA A 53 0.62 14.22 -5.80
N LYS A 54 1.48 14.76 -4.92
CA LYS A 54 1.85 16.18 -4.94
C LYS A 54 2.44 16.60 -6.28
N GLN A 55 3.30 15.77 -6.89
CA GLN A 55 3.88 16.03 -8.21
C GLN A 55 2.83 16.19 -9.32
N HIS A 56 1.66 15.57 -9.19
CA HIS A 56 0.61 15.57 -10.22
C HIS A 56 -0.63 16.40 -9.80
N ALA A 57 -0.54 17.18 -8.72
CA ALA A 57 -1.70 17.89 -8.16
C ALA A 57 -2.35 18.85 -9.17
N ALA A 58 -1.55 19.66 -9.88
CA ALA A 58 -2.04 20.61 -10.87
C ALA A 58 -2.76 19.90 -12.03
N LEU A 59 -2.15 18.85 -12.58
CA LEU A 59 -2.73 18.08 -13.69
C LEU A 59 -4.08 17.45 -13.32
N PHE A 60 -4.19 16.88 -12.12
CA PHE A 60 -5.45 16.29 -11.67
C PHE A 60 -6.49 17.35 -11.33
N ALA A 61 -6.09 18.53 -10.83
CA ALA A 61 -6.99 19.64 -10.61
C ALA A 61 -7.62 20.12 -11.94
N GLU A 62 -6.84 20.20 -13.03
CA GLU A 62 -7.36 20.51 -14.36
C GLU A 62 -8.39 19.48 -14.83
N PHE A 63 -8.13 18.19 -14.63
CA PHE A 63 -9.07 17.14 -15.01
C PHE A 63 -10.38 17.19 -14.22
N VAL A 64 -10.30 17.52 -12.93
CA VAL A 64 -11.50 17.72 -12.08
C VAL A 64 -12.27 18.94 -12.54
N ALA A 65 -11.59 20.06 -12.85
CA ALA A 65 -12.22 21.27 -13.36
C ALA A 65 -12.91 21.04 -14.73
N GLN A 66 -12.37 20.14 -15.55
CA GLN A 66 -12.99 19.70 -16.81
C GLN A 66 -14.15 18.71 -16.62
N GLY A 67 -14.46 18.29 -15.39
CA GLY A 67 -15.55 17.36 -15.10
C GLY A 67 -15.32 15.93 -15.61
N LEU A 68 -14.06 15.53 -15.80
CA LEU A 68 -13.73 14.23 -16.37
C LEU A 68 -14.05 13.08 -15.41
N THR A 69 -14.53 11.95 -15.96
CA THR A 69 -14.68 10.72 -15.18
C THR A 69 -13.31 10.10 -14.90
N HIS A 70 -13.20 9.28 -13.83
CA HIS A 70 -11.93 8.61 -13.50
C HIS A 70 -11.39 7.73 -14.63
N ARG A 71 -12.29 7.11 -15.43
CA ARG A 71 -11.89 6.32 -16.60
C ARG A 71 -11.28 7.22 -17.68
N LYS A 72 -11.91 8.37 -17.95
CA LYS A 72 -11.40 9.32 -18.96
C LYS A 72 -10.07 9.93 -18.55
N MET A 73 -9.89 10.22 -17.27
CA MET A 73 -8.59 10.66 -16.73
C MET A 73 -7.50 9.61 -16.99
N ALA A 74 -7.76 8.33 -16.69
CA ALA A 74 -6.80 7.25 -16.92
C ALA A 74 -6.46 7.09 -18.41
N GLU A 75 -7.46 7.14 -19.29
CA GLU A 75 -7.24 7.13 -20.75
C GLU A 75 -6.35 8.28 -21.21
N LEU A 76 -6.61 9.52 -20.73
CA LEU A 76 -5.81 10.69 -21.11
C LEU A 76 -4.38 10.61 -20.59
N LEU A 77 -4.18 10.13 -19.36
CA LEU A 77 -2.84 9.93 -18.79
C LEU A 77 -2.03 8.94 -19.64
N ASN A 78 -2.66 7.82 -20.01
CA ASN A 78 -2.04 6.82 -20.87
C ASN A 78 -1.78 7.33 -22.28
N ALA A 79 -2.73 8.06 -22.88
CA ALA A 79 -2.58 8.66 -24.21
C ALA A 79 -1.46 9.72 -24.24
N ARG A 80 -1.25 10.44 -23.13
CA ARG A 80 -0.15 11.40 -22.95
C ARG A 80 1.19 10.73 -22.58
N GLY A 81 1.24 9.41 -22.46
CA GLY A 81 2.45 8.67 -22.11
C GLY A 81 2.92 8.92 -20.68
N ILE A 82 2.06 9.40 -19.79
CA ILE A 82 2.40 9.65 -18.38
C ILE A 82 2.31 8.32 -17.63
N PRO A 83 3.42 7.74 -17.13
CA PRO A 83 3.38 6.46 -16.44
C PRO A 83 2.76 6.58 -15.04
N ALA A 84 2.10 5.52 -14.57
CA ALA A 84 1.71 5.43 -13.16
C ALA A 84 2.96 5.22 -12.27
N ALA A 85 2.81 5.37 -10.95
CA ALA A 85 3.93 5.34 -9.99
C ALA A 85 4.90 4.13 -10.07
N LYS A 86 4.47 3.01 -10.65
CA LYS A 86 5.31 1.81 -10.86
C LYS A 86 5.72 1.57 -12.33
N GLY A 87 5.56 2.56 -13.21
CA GLY A 87 5.92 2.47 -14.63
C GLY A 87 4.86 1.83 -15.54
N GLY A 88 3.73 1.36 -14.99
CA GLY A 88 2.65 0.76 -15.77
C GLY A 88 1.59 1.77 -16.24
N PRO A 89 0.59 1.32 -17.02
CA PRO A 89 -0.54 2.17 -17.42
C PRO A 89 -1.40 2.55 -16.22
N TRP A 90 -2.09 3.67 -16.36
CA TRP A 90 -3.13 4.13 -15.45
C TRP A 90 -4.42 3.33 -15.58
N THR A 91 -5.03 3.10 -14.44
CA THR A 91 -6.36 2.51 -14.26
C THR A 91 -7.24 3.50 -13.49
N HIS A 92 -8.57 3.39 -13.66
CA HIS A 92 -9.51 4.25 -12.93
C HIS A 92 -9.32 4.17 -11.40
N GLY A 93 -8.95 3.01 -10.86
CA GLY A 93 -8.70 2.83 -9.43
C GLY A 93 -7.44 3.54 -8.93
N GLN A 94 -6.42 3.71 -9.78
CA GLN A 94 -5.26 4.54 -9.43
C GLN A 94 -5.62 6.02 -9.41
N VAL A 95 -6.42 6.47 -10.37
CA VAL A 95 -6.96 7.84 -10.41
C VAL A 95 -7.77 8.12 -9.13
N GLN A 96 -8.70 7.23 -8.78
CA GLN A 96 -9.51 7.37 -7.56
C GLN A 96 -8.64 7.47 -6.30
N ARG A 97 -7.59 6.65 -6.17
CA ARG A 97 -6.69 6.71 -5.01
C ARG A 97 -5.93 8.03 -4.89
N ILE A 98 -5.60 8.65 -6.01
CA ILE A 98 -4.98 9.99 -6.00
C ILE A 98 -5.99 11.05 -5.58
N LEU A 99 -7.20 11.02 -6.14
CA LEU A 99 -8.23 12.00 -5.81
C LEU A 99 -8.68 11.90 -4.35
N ASN A 100 -8.84 10.68 -3.82
CA ASN A 100 -9.14 10.48 -2.39
C ASN A 100 -8.04 11.08 -1.51
N ARG A 101 -6.77 10.95 -1.90
CA ARG A 101 -5.67 11.53 -1.13
C ARG A 101 -5.72 13.07 -1.11
N TYR A 102 -6.12 13.70 -2.21
CA TYR A 102 -6.35 15.15 -2.22
C TYR A 102 -7.53 15.55 -1.33
N ALA A 103 -8.61 14.76 -1.35
CA ALA A 103 -9.76 14.97 -0.47
C ALA A 103 -9.38 14.83 1.00
N ASP A 104 -8.55 13.85 1.35
CA ASP A 104 -8.04 13.66 2.72
C ASP A 104 -7.19 14.86 3.18
N TRP A 105 -6.35 15.42 2.29
CA TRP A 105 -5.56 16.61 2.60
C TRP A 105 -6.42 17.88 2.75
N ALA A 106 -7.45 18.03 1.92
CA ALA A 106 -8.39 19.14 2.03
C ALA A 106 -9.18 19.08 3.35
N GLN A 107 -9.63 17.88 3.76
CA GLN A 107 -10.26 17.66 5.06
C GLN A 107 -9.29 17.98 6.21
N ALA A 108 -8.05 17.49 6.14
CA ALA A 108 -7.05 17.75 7.18
C ALA A 108 -6.66 19.24 7.30
N ALA A 109 -6.79 20.03 6.23
CA ALA A 109 -6.52 21.47 6.26
C ALA A 109 -7.69 22.31 6.79
N SER A 110 -8.88 21.73 6.90
CA SER A 110 -10.10 22.40 7.39
C SER A 110 -10.48 22.01 8.82
N ALA A 111 -9.73 21.08 9.42
CA ALA A 111 -9.83 20.66 10.82
C ALA A 111 -8.79 21.37 11.69
#